data_AF-A0A382X0Y2-F1
#
_entry.id   AF-A0A382X0Y2-F1
#
_cell.length_a   1.000
_cell.length_b   1.000
_cell.length_c   1.000
_cell.angle_alpha   90.00
_cell.angle_beta   90.00
_cell.angle_gamma   90.00
#
_symmetry.space_group_name_H-M   'P 1'
#
loop_
_entity.id
_entity.type
_entity.pdbx_description
1 polymer ?
#
loop_
_entity_poly.entity_id
_entity_poly.type
_entity_poly.pdbx_seq_one_letter_code
_entity_poly.pdbx_strand_id
1 'polypeptide(L)'
;YLAWGLHFNFPSPTDRGEFVIDAIYHREDGREFSRHSAKMYVEPWWDSAFQTSGWGWTDLGLRERGIFRVDLSVEGTLVAIGEFQVR
;
A
#
# COMPACT_ATOMS: atom_id res chain seq x y z
N TYR A 1 -4.02 8.50 -9.97
CA TYR A 1 -2.79 7.89 -9.48
C TYR A 1 -2.89 7.94 -8.00
N LEU A 2 -3.13 6.78 -7.41
CA LEU A 2 -3.31 6.57 -5.99
C LEU A 2 -2.06 5.82 -5.53
N ALA A 3 -1.23 6.47 -4.72
CA ALA A 3 0.03 5.90 -4.26
C ALA A 3 0.03 5.83 -2.74
N TRP A 4 0.74 4.84 -2.23
CA TRP A 4 1.05 4.70 -0.83
C TRP A 4 2.56 4.55 -0.65
N GLY A 5 3.03 4.99 0.51
CA GLY A 5 4.37 4.74 1.00
C GLY A 5 4.28 4.16 2.41
N LEU A 6 5.04 3.10 2.65
CA LEU A 6 5.09 2.40 3.91
C LEU A 6 6.54 2.36 4.37
N HIS A 7 6.79 2.92 5.54
CA HIS A 7 8.08 2.86 6.18
C HIS A 7 8.01 1.86 7.33
N PHE A 8 8.90 0.87 7.29
CA PHE A 8 9.01 -0.15 8.33
C PHE A 8 10.39 -0.12 8.95
N ASN A 9 10.43 -0.29 10.27
CA ASN A 9 11.63 -0.62 11.02
C ASN A 9 11.52 -2.08 11.46
N PHE A 10 12.59 -2.84 11.32
CA PHE A 10 12.61 -4.27 11.66
C PHE A 10 14.01 -4.68 12.14
N PRO A 11 14.11 -5.70 13.01
CA PRO A 11 15.42 -6.25 13.34
C PRO A 11 16.07 -6.78 12.06
N SER A 12 17.37 -6.49 11.88
CA SER A 12 18.04 -6.83 10.64
C SER A 12 17.99 -8.33 10.37
N PRO A 13 17.39 -8.75 9.22
CA PRO A 13 17.26 -10.15 8.93
C PRO A 13 18.62 -10.73 8.53
N THR A 14 18.82 -12.03 8.80
CA THR A 14 20.02 -12.76 8.38
C THR A 14 19.97 -13.17 6.91
N ASP A 15 18.76 -13.30 6.37
CA ASP A 15 18.46 -13.78 5.01
C ASP A 15 17.47 -12.82 4.33
N ARG A 16 17.41 -12.86 2.99
CA ARG A 16 16.44 -12.07 2.23
C ARG A 16 15.03 -12.52 2.56
N GLY A 17 14.23 -11.59 3.08
CA GLY A 17 12.81 -11.80 3.36
C GLY A 17 11.97 -11.32 2.19
N GLU A 18 11.12 -12.18 1.63
CA GLU A 18 10.11 -11.79 0.66
C GLU A 18 8.75 -11.75 1.33
N PHE A 19 7.92 -10.78 0.97
CA PHE A 19 6.58 -10.63 1.51
C PHE A 19 5.67 -9.89 0.52
N VAL A 20 4.37 -9.99 0.75
CA VAL A 20 3.34 -9.32 -0.04
C VAL A 20 2.71 -8.21 0.79
N ILE A 21 2.60 -7.03 0.16
CA ILE A 21 1.76 -5.94 0.65
C ILE A 21 0.48 -5.92 -0.18
N ASP A 22 -0.66 -6.11 0.48
CA ASP A 22 -1.98 -5.92 -0.10
C ASP A 22 -2.49 -4.52 0.22
N ALA A 23 -2.88 -3.79 -0.83
CA ALA A 23 -3.54 -2.51 -0.74
C ALA A 23 -4.98 -2.65 -1.21
N ILE A 24 -5.92 -2.54 -0.27
CA ILE A 24 -7.36 -2.57 -0.54
C ILE A 24 -7.88 -1.14 -0.46
N TYR A 25 -8.43 -0.66 -1.56
CA TYR A 25 -9.03 0.66 -1.66
C TYR A 25 -10.52 0.53 -1.42
N HIS A 26 -11.05 1.32 -0.50
CA HIS A 26 -12.45 1.44 -0.18
C HIS A 26 -12.96 2.82 -0.58
N ARG A 27 -14.22 2.87 -1.02
CA ARG A 27 -14.97 4.12 -1.20
C ARG A 27 -15.43 4.66 0.15
N GLU A 28 -15.93 5.89 0.15
CA GLU A 28 -16.54 6.52 1.34
C GLU A 28 -17.68 5.69 1.95
N ASP A 29 -18.42 4.93 1.13
CA ASP A 29 -19.49 4.02 1.59
C ASP A 29 -18.96 2.69 2.17
N GLY A 30 -17.64 2.52 2.27
CA GLY A 30 -16.95 1.34 2.77
C GLY A 30 -16.82 0.20 1.76
N ARG A 31 -17.43 0.30 0.57
CA ARG A 31 -17.32 -0.75 -0.45
C ARG A 31 -15.91 -0.80 -1.02
N GLU A 32 -15.41 -2.02 -1.23
CA GLU A 32 -14.15 -2.23 -1.94
C GLU A 32 -14.26 -1.65 -3.35
N PHE A 33 -13.38 -0.69 -3.64
CA PHE A 33 -13.19 -0.11 -4.96
C PHE A 33 -12.24 -0.94 -5.80
N SER A 34 -11.11 -1.35 -5.21
CA SER A 34 -10.07 -2.10 -5.90
C SER A 34 -9.11 -2.73 -4.91
N ARG A 35 -8.34 -3.73 -5.36
CA ARG A 35 -7.31 -4.42 -4.58
C ARG A 35 -6.07 -4.66 -5.42
N HIS A 36 -4.91 -4.40 -4.81
CA HIS A 36 -3.61 -4.58 -5.45
C HIS A 36 -2.63 -5.24 -4.50
N SER A 37 -1.96 -6.28 -4.99
CA SER A 37 -0.90 -6.95 -4.25
C SER A 37 0.45 -6.60 -4.87
N ALA A 38 1.42 -6.22 -4.04
CA ALA A 38 2.78 -5.94 -4.45
C ALA A 38 3.74 -6.87 -3.72
N LYS A 39 4.54 -7.63 -4.49
CA LYS A 39 5.63 -8.43 -3.94
C LYS A 39 6.79 -7.51 -3.61
N MET A 40 7.20 -7.54 -2.35
CA MET A 40 8.30 -6.76 -1.81
C MET A 40 9.35 -7.68 -1.21
N TYR A 41 10.53 -7.12 -0.97
CA TYR A 41 11.60 -7.83 -0.28
C TYR A 41 12.38 -6.88 0.62
N VAL A 42 13.03 -7.46 1.61
CA VAL A 42 14.06 -6.84 2.43
C VAL A 42 15.32 -7.69 2.33
N GLU A 43 16.47 -7.04 2.19
CA GLU A 43 17.76 -7.74 2.14
C GLU A 43 18.31 -7.97 3.55
N PRO A 44 19.26 -8.92 3.70
CA PRO A 44 20.01 -9.06 4.93
C PRO A 44 20.62 -7.72 5.38
N TRP A 45 20.74 -7.53 6.70
CA TRP A 45 21.38 -6.36 7.32
C TRP A 45 20.61 -5.04 7.23
N TRP A 46 19.47 -4.99 6.54
CA TRP A 46 18.60 -3.80 6.56
C TRP A 46 17.94 -3.68 7.93
N ASP A 47 17.93 -2.50 8.53
CA ASP A 47 17.18 -2.20 9.77
C ASP A 47 15.86 -1.46 9.51
N SER A 48 15.68 -1.03 8.26
CA SER A 48 14.55 -0.24 7.80
C SER A 48 14.37 -0.37 6.29
N ALA A 49 13.14 -0.17 5.82
CA ALA A 49 12.84 -0.13 4.39
C ALA A 49 11.65 0.79 4.10
N PHE A 50 11.75 1.53 2.99
CA PHE A 50 10.65 2.30 2.44
C PHE A 50 10.09 1.59 1.21
N GLN A 51 8.87 1.09 1.33
CA GLN A 51 8.15 0.41 0.26
C GLN A 51 7.08 1.35 -0.31
N THR A 52 6.98 1.43 -1.63
CA THR A 52 5.96 2.22 -2.29
C THR A 52 5.34 1.45 -3.44
N SER A 53 4.05 1.62 -3.60
CA SER A 53 3.35 1.20 -4.81
C SER A 53 2.26 2.22 -5.13
N GLY A 54 1.74 2.13 -6.35
CA GLY A 54 0.64 2.96 -6.77
C GLY A 54 -0.14 2.32 -7.88
N TRP A 55 -1.40 2.71 -7.95
CA TRP A 55 -2.34 2.22 -8.95
C TRP A 55 -3.23 3.33 -9.51
N GLY A 56 -3.74 3.10 -10.72
CA GLY A 56 -4.65 3.98 -11.42
C GLY A 56 -3.95 4.99 -12.33
N TRP A 57 -4.72 5.94 -12.84
CA TRP A 57 -4.35 6.75 -14.00
C TRP A 57 -3.67 8.06 -13.61
N THR A 58 -2.59 8.44 -14.29
CA THR A 58 -2.00 9.78 -14.17
C THR A 58 -2.95 10.85 -14.68
N ASP A 59 -3.74 10.54 -15.71
CA ASP A 59 -4.65 11.47 -16.38
C ASP A 59 -5.89 11.78 -15.53
N LEU A 60 -6.25 13.07 -15.47
CA LEU A 60 -7.29 13.61 -14.59
C LEU A 60 -8.72 13.21 -14.99
N GLY A 61 -8.95 12.85 -16.25
CA GLY A 61 -10.30 12.62 -16.80
C GLY A 61 -10.96 11.29 -16.41
N LEU A 62 -10.18 10.31 -15.92
CA LEU A 62 -10.66 8.96 -15.59
C LEU A 62 -10.65 8.67 -14.08
N ARG A 63 -10.34 9.68 -13.25
CA ARG A 63 -10.31 9.50 -11.80
C ARG A 63 -11.70 9.73 -11.24
N GLU A 64 -12.24 8.70 -10.62
CA GLU A 64 -13.41 8.88 -9.78
C GLU A 64 -13.05 9.77 -8.59
N ARG A 65 -13.86 10.80 -8.38
CA ARG A 65 -13.67 11.79 -7.30
C ARG A 65 -14.36 11.31 -6.04
N GLY A 66 -13.82 11.70 -4.89
CA GLY A 66 -14.38 11.33 -3.60
C GLY A 66 -13.32 11.05 -2.56
N ILE A 67 -13.78 10.62 -1.39
CA ILE A 67 -12.93 10.14 -0.31
C ILE A 67 -12.71 8.64 -0.53
N PHE A 68 -11.45 8.23 -0.46
CA PHE A 68 -11.06 6.85 -0.51
C PHE A 68 -10.23 6.53 0.72
N ARG A 69 -10.45 5.34 1.26
CA ARG A 69 -9.64 4.73 2.31
C ARG A 69 -8.78 3.65 1.69
N VAL A 70 -7.54 3.53 2.12
CA VAL A 70 -6.62 2.45 1.73
C VAL A 70 -6.22 1.67 2.97
N ASP A 71 -6.47 0.37 2.94
CA ASP A 71 -6.07 -0.58 3.97
C ASP A 71 -4.86 -1.34 3.45
N LEU A 72 -3.74 -1.22 4.17
CA LEU A 72 -2.47 -1.83 3.81
C LEU A 72 -2.20 -3.00 4.74
N SER A 73 -2.08 -4.19 4.17
CA SER A 73 -1.83 -5.43 4.90
C SER A 73 -0.50 -6.03 4.46
N VAL A 74 0.30 -6.52 5.41
CA VAL A 74 1.53 -7.30 5.15
C VAL A 74 1.24 -8.74 5.53
N GLU A 75 1.37 -9.68 4.58
CA GLU A 75 1.08 -11.11 4.82
C GLU A 75 -0.30 -11.34 5.47
N GLY A 76 -1.32 -10.62 4.99
CA GLY A 76 -2.69 -10.69 5.51
C GLY A 76 -2.93 -9.98 6.85
N THR A 77 -1.90 -9.40 7.47
CA THR A 77 -2.03 -8.62 8.71
C THR A 77 -2.16 -7.13 8.37
N LEU A 78 -3.25 -6.48 8.77
CA LEU A 78 -3.44 -5.04 8.59
C LEU A 78 -2.37 -4.26 9.38
N VAL A 79 -1.56 -3.47 8.68
CA VAL A 79 -0.46 -2.69 9.28
C VAL A 79 -0.72 -1.18 9.26
N ALA A 80 -1.51 -0.69 8.32
CA ALA A 80 -1.82 0.73 8.21
C ALA A 80 -3.17 0.96 7.51
N ILE A 81 -3.81 2.06 7.88
CA ILE A 81 -4.98 2.61 7.19
C ILE A 81 -4.66 4.05 6.83
N GLY A 82 -4.91 4.43 5.58
CA GLY A 82 -4.80 5.81 5.11
C GLY A 82 -6.09 6.28 4.48
N GLU A 83 -6.34 7.59 4.50
CA GLU A 83 -7.48 8.21 3.81
C GLU A 83 -6.97 9.34 2.93
N PHE A 84 -7.53 9.46 1.73
CA PHE A 84 -7.21 10.54 0.81
C PHE A 84 -8.43 10.97 0.01
N GLN A 85 -8.45 12.25 -0.36
CA GLN A 85 -9.50 12.83 -1.19
C GLN A 85 -8.98 13.03 -2.62
N VAL A 86 -9.69 12.48 -3.59
CA VAL A 86 -9.49 12.77 -5.01
C VAL A 86 -10.46 13.90 -5.40
N ARG A 87 -9.91 15.06 -5.79
CA ARG A 87 -10.66 16.26 -6.20
C ARG A 87 -10.67 16.44 -7.71
#